data_AF-A0A6V7HPN8-F1
#
_entry.id   AF-A0A6V7HPN8-F1
#
_cell.length_a   1.000
_cell.length_b   1.000
_cell.length_c   1.000
_cell.angle_alpha   90.00
_cell.angle_beta   90.00
_cell.angle_gamma   90.00
#
_symmetry.space_group_name_H-M   'P 1'
#
loop_
_entity.id
_entity.type
_entity.pdbx_description
1 polymer ?
#
loop_
_entity_poly.entity_id
_entity_poly.type
_entity_poly.pdbx_seq_one_letter_code
_entity_poly.pdbx_strand_id
1 'polypeptide(L)' 'PLIVLGGSCPEDHEAIGGFQEYPQVEACRLYCKYSARPPSAALIPLHIEKAVRLSTYGRP' A
#
# COMPACT_ATOMS: atom_id res chain seq x y z
N PRO A 1 1.51 16.19 3.94
CA PRO A 1 2.16 15.02 3.30
C PRO A 1 2.33 13.90 4.34
N LEU A 2 1.75 12.73 4.10
CA LEU A 2 1.85 11.55 4.97
C LEU A 2 2.01 10.31 4.11
N ILE A 3 2.92 9.42 4.49
CA ILE A 3 3.08 8.09 3.90
C ILE A 3 2.96 7.08 5.04
N VAL A 4 2.09 6.09 4.87
CA VAL A 4 1.88 5.00 5.83
C VAL A 4 2.43 3.72 5.21
N LEU A 5 3.33 3.05 5.93
CA LEU A 5 3.87 1.74 5.56
C LEU A 5 3.27 0.70 6.52
N GLY A 6 2.49 -0.23 5.98
CA GLY A 6 1.84 -1.29 6.74
C GLY A 6 2.44 -2.66 6.42
N GLY A 7 2.47 -3.53 7.43
CA GLY A 7 2.68 -4.96 7.21
C GLY A 7 1.46 -5.60 6.55
N SER A 8 1.60 -6.85 6.10
CA SER A 8 0.49 -7.67 5.65
C SER A 8 0.80 -9.13 5.92
N CYS A 9 -0.20 -10.01 5.75
CA CYS A 9 0.03 -11.44 5.76
C CYS A 9 0.88 -11.85 4.54
N PRO A 10 1.53 -13.03 4.60
CA PRO A 10 2.14 -13.67 3.43
C PRO A 10 1.19 -13.68 2.22
N GLU A 11 1.76 -13.56 1.00
CA GLU A 11 0.98 -13.47 -0.24
C GLU A 11 0.15 -14.74 -0.50
N ASP A 12 0.66 -15.90 -0.10
CA ASP A 12 -0.04 -17.18 -0.18
C ASP A 12 -1.20 -17.31 0.83
N HIS A 13 -1.30 -16.39 1.79
CA HIS A 13 -2.33 -16.34 2.82
C HIS A 13 -3.31 -15.15 2.63
N GLU A 14 -3.23 -14.43 1.51
CA GLU A 14 -4.15 -13.35 1.17
C GLU A 14 -5.46 -13.88 0.57
N ALA A 15 -6.58 -13.24 0.90
CA ALA A 15 -7.96 -13.57 0.59
C ALA A 15 -8.46 -14.94 1.10
N ILE A 16 -7.76 -15.57 2.05
CA ILE A 16 -8.14 -16.86 2.62
C ILE A 16 -8.36 -16.84 4.14
N GLY A 17 -8.38 -15.65 4.75
CA GLY A 17 -8.56 -15.49 6.20
C GLY A 17 -7.24 -15.66 6.96
N GLY A 18 -6.15 -15.13 6.43
CA GLY A 18 -4.84 -15.13 7.08
C GLY A 18 -4.88 -14.50 8.47
N PHE A 19 -3.99 -14.92 9.37
CA PHE A 19 -3.93 -14.34 10.71
C PHE A 19 -3.64 -12.84 10.64
N GLN A 20 -4.51 -12.03 11.26
CA GLN A 20 -4.49 -10.56 11.19
C GLN A 20 -4.59 -9.99 9.76
N GLU A 21 -5.20 -10.75 8.84
CA GLU A 21 -5.49 -10.27 7.50
C GLU A 21 -6.58 -9.18 7.54
N TYR A 22 -6.37 -8.14 6.72
CA TYR A 22 -7.38 -7.12 6.44
C TYR A 22 -7.15 -6.56 5.02
N PRO A 23 -8.21 -6.28 4.23
CA PRO A 23 -8.10 -5.72 2.88
C PRO A 23 -7.71 -4.22 2.90
N GLN A 24 -6.54 -3.92 3.45
CA GLN A 24 -6.07 -2.56 3.76
C GLN A 24 -5.94 -1.66 2.53
N VAL A 25 -5.56 -2.21 1.37
CA VAL A 25 -5.44 -1.41 0.14
C VAL A 25 -6.82 -0.89 -0.29
N GLU A 26 -7.81 -1.76 -0.36
CA GLU A 26 -9.17 -1.38 -0.77
C GLU A 26 -9.83 -0.48 0.27
N ALA A 27 -9.67 -0.79 1.56
CA ALA A 27 -10.19 0.05 2.65
C ALA A 27 -9.62 1.47 2.63
N CYS A 28 -8.33 1.64 2.31
CA CYS A 28 -7.67 2.95 2.24
C CYS A 28 -7.93 3.71 0.93
N ARG A 29 -8.40 3.05 -0.13
CA ARG A 29 -8.56 3.63 -1.47
C ARG A 29 -9.40 4.91 -1.50
N LEU A 30 -10.43 5.00 -0.65
CA LEU A 30 -11.34 6.15 -0.59
C LEU A 30 -10.74 7.35 0.16
N TYR A 31 -9.73 7.12 1.00
CA TYR A 31 -9.18 8.13 1.92
C TYR A 31 -7.76 8.55 1.55
N CYS A 32 -7.09 7.80 0.68
CA CYS A 32 -5.72 8.03 0.26
C CYS A 32 -5.65 8.34 -1.24
N LYS A 33 -4.82 9.32 -1.64
CA LYS A 33 -4.51 9.57 -3.05
C LYS A 33 -3.85 8.38 -3.74
N TYR A 34 -3.16 7.57 -2.96
CA TYR A 34 -2.47 6.40 -3.40
C TYR A 34 -2.47 5.35 -2.30
N SER A 35 -2.89 4.14 -2.63
CA SER A 35 -2.82 2.95 -1.80
C SER A 35 -2.44 1.78 -2.70
N ALA A 36 -1.48 0.96 -2.26
CA ALA A 36 -1.00 -0.17 -3.05
C ALA A 36 -0.24 -1.17 -2.18
N ARG A 37 -0.31 -2.45 -2.56
CA ARG A 37 0.66 -3.48 -2.19
C ARG A 37 1.58 -3.69 -3.40
N PRO A 38 2.91 -3.58 -3.27
CA PRO A 38 3.81 -3.98 -4.35
C PRO A 38 3.62 -5.47 -4.67
N PRO A 39 3.42 -5.87 -5.94
CA PRO A 39 3.14 -7.26 -6.30
C PRO A 39 4.39 -8.15 -6.31
N SER A 40 5.57 -7.56 -6.08
CA SER A 40 6.82 -8.27 -5.83
C SER A 40 7.83 -7.34 -5.17
N ALA A 41 8.83 -7.92 -4.50
CA ALA A 41 9.89 -7.15 -3.85
C ALA A 41 10.68 -6.26 -4.83
N ALA A 42 10.87 -6.72 -6.07
CA ALA A 42 11.58 -5.96 -7.11
C ALA A 42 10.91 -4.63 -7.46
N LEU A 43 9.60 -4.50 -7.23
CA LEU A 43 8.82 -3.30 -7.53
C LEU A 43 8.70 -2.33 -6.35
N ILE A 44 9.21 -2.69 -5.16
CA ILE A 44 9.18 -1.81 -3.98
C ILE A 44 9.74 -0.40 -4.31
N PRO A 45 10.90 -0.25 -4.97
CA PRO A 45 11.44 1.09 -5.26
C PRO A 45 10.49 1.96 -6.09
N LEU A 46 9.82 1.36 -7.09
CA LEU A 46 8.84 2.05 -7.94
C LEU A 46 7.64 2.55 -7.13
N HIS A 47 7.12 1.72 -6.22
CA HIS A 47 5.98 2.09 -5.37
C HIS A 47 6.35 3.17 -4.35
N ILE A 48 7.57 3.14 -3.80
CA ILE A 48 8.07 4.18 -2.89
C ILE A 48 8.24 5.52 -3.61
N GLU A 49 8.87 5.54 -4.79
CA GLU A 49 8.99 6.76 -5.61
C GLU A 49 7.63 7.38 -5.85
N LYS A 50 6.66 6.57 -6.31
CA LYS A 50 5.29 7.01 -6.57
C LYS A 50 4.59 7.52 -5.30
N ALA A 51 4.74 6.85 -4.17
CA ALA A 51 4.15 7.27 -2.89
C ALA A 51 4.70 8.63 -2.43
N VAL A 52 6.03 8.82 -2.50
CA VAL A 52 6.66 10.10 -2.18
C VAL A 52 6.12 11.18 -3.10
N ARG A 53 6.19 10.96 -4.41
CA ARG A 53 5.76 11.91 -5.44
C ARG A 53 4.30 12.36 -5.26
N LEU A 54 3.39 11.41 -5.02
CA LEU A 54 1.95 11.69 -4.86
C LEU A 54 1.59 12.29 -3.49
N SER A 55 2.43 12.08 -2.47
CA SER A 55 2.21 12.67 -1.15
C SER A 55 2.68 14.13 -1.05
N THR A 56 3.64 14.54 -1.89
CA THR A 56 4.31 15.86 -1.79
C THR A 56 3.96 16.83 -2.91
N TYR A 57 3.77 16.38 -4.15
CA TYR A 57 3.46 17.28 -5.27
C TYR A 57 1.96 17.54 -5.45
N GLY A 58 1.64 18.70 -6.00
CA GLY A 58 0.27 19.18 -6.15
C GLY A 58 -0.29 19.62 -4.80
N ARG A 59 -1.54 19.26 -4.52
CA ARG A 59 -2.12 19.43 -3.19
C ARG A 59 -1.66 18.25 -2.33
N PRO A 60 -0.97 18.43 -1.19
CA PRO A 60 -0.62 17.35 -0.26
C PRO A 60 -1.82 16.75 0.47
#